data_AF-A0A5E4JTF2-F1
#
_entry.id   AF-A0A5E4JTF2-F1
#
_cell.length_a   1.000
_cell.length_b   1.000
_cell.length_c   1.000
_cell.angle_alpha   90.00
_cell.angle_beta   90.00
_cell.angle_gamma   90.00
#
_symmetry.space_group_name_H-M   'P 1'
#
loop_
_entity.id
_entity.type
_entity.pdbx_description
1 polymer ?
#
loop_
_entity_poly.entity_id
_entity_poly.type
_entity_poly.pdbx_seq_one_letter_code
_entity_poly.pdbx_strand_id
1 'polypeptide(L)'
;MSNYKWHPVSEQEKEEIKTNAKKLLDEFSSKLTKVSIKEEKKEVGENLRPEGKGWETNQDFKEFMFDNAPEVDDNLIIAEKGGWKK
;
A
#
# COMPACT_ATOMS: atom_id res chain seq x y z
N MET A 1 1.50 13.95 -7.00
CA MET A 1 1.75 12.58 -6.49
C MET A 1 2.71 12.53 -5.29
N SER A 2 2.95 13.66 -4.61
CA SER A 2 3.98 13.77 -3.55
C SER A 2 3.57 13.21 -2.17
N ASN A 3 2.30 12.81 -1.98
CA ASN A 3 1.75 12.37 -0.69
C ASN A 3 1.94 10.87 -0.37
N TYR A 4 2.61 10.10 -1.23
CA TYR A 4 2.73 8.65 -1.07
C TYR A 4 4.18 8.18 -0.83
N LYS A 5 5.11 9.12 -0.66
CA LYS A 5 6.50 8.78 -0.32
C LYS A 5 6.60 8.47 1.17
N TRP A 6 7.37 7.45 1.50
CA TRP A 6 7.65 7.05 2.86
C TRP A 6 8.38 8.19 3.58
N HIS A 7 7.99 8.42 4.83
CA HIS A 7 8.69 9.32 5.72
C HIS A 7 8.54 8.81 7.15
N PRO A 8 9.48 9.16 8.06
CA PRO A 8 9.29 8.94 9.48
C PRO A 8 8.10 9.77 9.97
N VAL A 9 7.22 9.14 10.75
CA VAL A 9 6.02 9.77 11.31
C VAL A 9 6.34 10.25 12.73
N SER A 10 6.08 11.53 13.02
CA SER A 10 6.25 12.12 14.35
C SER A 10 5.20 11.60 15.35
N GLU A 11 5.42 11.74 16.66
CA GLU A 11 4.41 11.30 17.66
C GLU A 11 3.08 12.05 17.51
N GLN A 12 3.13 13.35 17.24
CA GLN A 12 1.93 14.14 16.98
C GLN A 12 1.17 13.61 15.74
N GLU A 13 1.90 13.36 14.66
CA GLU A 13 1.31 12.83 13.43
C GLU A 13 0.75 11.41 13.62
N LYS A 14 1.38 10.58 14.45
CA LYS A 14 0.83 9.25 14.82
C LYS A 14 -0.51 9.39 15.53
N GLU A 15 -0.67 10.35 16.44
CA GLU A 15 -1.94 10.60 17.13
C GLU A 15 -3.02 11.09 16.17
N GLU A 16 -2.67 11.97 15.24
CA GLU A 16 -3.56 12.45 14.18
C GLU A 16 -4.01 11.29 13.26
N ILE A 17 -3.06 10.48 12.78
CA ILE A 17 -3.34 9.28 11.97
C ILE A 17 -4.27 8.32 12.72
N LYS A 18 -3.99 8.05 14.00
CA LYS A 18 -4.80 7.17 14.84
C LYS A 18 -6.23 7.68 14.98
N THR A 19 -6.39 8.98 15.21
CA THR A 19 -7.71 9.61 15.34
C THR A 19 -8.49 9.55 14.04
N ASN A 20 -7.84 9.87 12.92
CA ASN A 20 -8.44 9.83 11.59
C ASN A 20 -8.82 8.40 11.17
N ALA A 21 -7.95 7.43 11.42
CA ALA A 21 -8.21 6.03 11.13
C ALA A 21 -9.40 5.49 11.95
N LYS A 22 -9.46 5.82 13.24
CA LYS A 22 -10.59 5.42 14.09
C LYS A 22 -11.91 6.00 13.57
N LYS A 23 -11.93 7.31 13.27
CA LYS A 23 -13.09 7.97 12.69
C LYS A 23 -13.54 7.32 11.38
N LEU A 24 -12.60 7.00 10.49
CA LEU A 24 -12.88 6.33 9.22
C LEU A 24 -13.52 4.95 9.44
N LEU A 25 -12.99 4.16 10.38
CA LEU A 25 -13.52 2.83 10.71
C LEU A 25 -14.91 2.92 11.34
N ASP A 26 -15.13 3.87 12.25
CA ASP A 26 -16.43 4.09 12.88
C ASP A 26 -17.48 4.52 11.84
N GLU A 27 -17.13 5.45 10.95
CA GLU A 27 -17.99 5.88 9.85
C GLU A 27 -18.30 4.74 8.89
N PHE A 28 -17.29 3.95 8.51
CA PHE A 28 -17.45 2.80 7.62
C PHE A 28 -18.37 1.74 8.25
N SER A 29 -18.14 1.39 9.52
CA SER A 29 -18.97 0.46 10.29
C SER A 29 -20.42 0.95 10.40
N SER A 30 -20.62 2.23 10.71
CA SER A 30 -21.96 2.83 10.82
C SER A 30 -22.72 2.87 9.49
N LYS A 31 -22.00 2.89 8.36
CA LYS A 31 -22.60 2.80 7.03
C LYS A 31 -22.92 1.35 6.67
N LEU A 32 -22.00 0.42 6.97
CA LEU A 32 -22.22 -1.01 6.74
C LEU A 32 -23.45 -1.55 7.45
N THR A 33 -23.71 -1.14 8.69
CA THR A 33 -24.91 -1.57 9.45
C THR A 33 -26.23 -1.16 8.79
N LYS A 34 -26.22 -0.12 7.94
CA LYS A 34 -27.39 0.34 7.19
C LYS A 34 -27.61 -0.41 5.89
N VAL A 35 -26.60 -1.15 5.41
CA VAL A 35 -26.68 -1.88 4.15
C VAL A 35 -27.10 -3.32 4.44
N SER A 36 -28.30 -3.67 4.00
CA SER A 36 -28.76 -5.07 3.96
C SER A 36 -28.49 -5.62 2.57
N ILE A 37 -27.46 -6.47 2.45
CA ILE A 37 -27.12 -7.15 1.19
C ILE A 37 -27.47 -8.62 1.34
N LYS A 38 -28.13 -9.20 0.34
CA LYS A 38 -28.23 -10.65 0.22
C LYS A 38 -26.89 -11.19 -0.25
N GLU A 39 -26.29 -12.08 0.53
CA GLU A 39 -25.06 -12.73 0.12
C GLU A 39 -25.31 -13.58 -1.13
N GLU A 40 -24.61 -13.26 -2.22
CA GLU A 40 -24.58 -14.07 -3.42
C GLU A 40 -23.17 -14.63 -3.60
N LYS A 41 -23.05 -15.96 -3.62
CA LYS A 41 -21.80 -16.61 -4.00
C LYS A 41 -21.72 -16.62 -5.52
N LYS A 42 -20.69 -15.96 -6.05
CA LYS A 42 -20.26 -16.14 -7.44
C LYS A 42 -19.14 -17.15 -7.46
N GLU A 43 -19.24 -18.13 -8.36
CA GLU A 43 -18.10 -18.98 -8.68
C GLU A 43 -17.02 -18.12 -9.34
N VAL A 44 -15.82 -18.24 -8.81
CA VAL A 44 -14.63 -17.59 -9.36
C VAL A 44 -14.26 -18.41 -10.60
N GLY A 45 -14.45 -17.83 -11.79
CA GLY A 45 -14.01 -18.46 -13.04
C GLY A 45 -12.48 -18.58 -13.13
N GLU A 46 -11.95 -18.87 -14.32
CA GLU A 46 -10.51 -18.86 -14.59
C GLU A 46 -9.93 -17.44 -14.46
N ASN A 47 -9.65 -17.01 -13.23
CA ASN A 47 -9.08 -15.70 -12.91
C ASN A 47 -7.55 -15.72 -12.94
N LEU A 48 -6.98 -16.33 -13.98
CA LEU A 48 -5.54 -16.33 -14.19
C LEU A 48 -5.12 -15.01 -14.84
N ARG A 49 -4.09 -14.37 -14.28
CA ARG A 49 -3.47 -13.22 -14.93
C ARG A 49 -2.73 -13.71 -16.18
N PRO A 50 -2.92 -13.08 -17.36
CA PRO A 50 -2.09 -13.41 -18.52
C PRO A 50 -0.61 -13.15 -18.20
N GLU A 51 0.26 -14.02 -18.68
CA GLU A 51 1.69 -13.77 -18.60
C GLU A 51 2.03 -12.50 -19.39
N GLY A 52 2.68 -11.56 -18.71
CA GLY A 52 3.24 -10.36 -19.34
C GLY A 52 4.73 -10.52 -19.57
N LYS A 53 5.35 -9.49 -20.16
CA LYS A 53 6.81 -9.41 -20.27
C LYS A 53 7.39 -9.03 -18.91
N GLY A 54 7.96 -10.00 -18.18
CA GLY A 54 8.42 -9.80 -16.80
C GLY A 54 9.50 -8.74 -16.60
N TRP A 55 10.20 -8.34 -17.66
CA TRP A 55 11.26 -7.33 -17.63
C TRP A 55 10.79 -5.91 -17.98
N GLU A 56 9.55 -5.75 -18.43
CA GLU A 56 8.97 -4.44 -18.72
C GLU A 56 8.12 -3.99 -17.52
N THR A 57 8.54 -2.90 -16.88
CA THR A 57 7.80 -2.29 -15.77
C THR A 57 7.46 -0.85 -16.11
N ASN A 58 6.41 -0.32 -15.46
CA ASN A 58 6.07 1.08 -15.56
C ASN A 58 7.21 1.92 -14.92
N GLN A 59 7.74 2.91 -15.64
CA GLN A 59 8.80 3.79 -15.14
C GLN A 59 8.37 4.55 -13.89
N ASP A 60 7.14 5.04 -13.82
CA ASP A 60 6.63 5.75 -12.65
C ASP A 60 6.62 4.84 -11.42
N PHE A 61 6.32 3.55 -11.60
CA PHE A 61 6.37 2.56 -10.52
C PHE A 61 7.81 2.28 -10.10
N LYS A 62 8.73 2.16 -11.06
CA LYS A 62 10.15 1.96 -10.79
C LYS A 62 10.72 3.13 -9.98
N GLU A 63 10.50 4.36 -10.44
CA GLU A 63 10.92 5.58 -9.75
C GLU A 63 10.31 5.66 -8.36
N PHE A 64 9.01 5.42 -8.24
CA PHE A 64 8.33 5.39 -6.94
C PHE A 64 8.93 4.35 -6.00
N MET A 65 9.27 3.16 -6.48
CA MET A 65 9.89 2.12 -5.66
C MET A 65 11.24 2.56 -5.09
N PHE A 66 12.13 3.11 -5.93
CA PHE A 66 13.46 3.56 -5.50
C PHE A 66 13.39 4.79 -4.59
N ASP A 67 12.48 5.72 -4.85
CA ASP A 67 12.25 6.89 -3.99
C ASP A 67 11.80 6.52 -2.56
N ASN A 68 11.23 5.33 -2.38
CA ASN A 68 10.78 4.81 -1.09
C ASN A 68 11.80 3.88 -0.42
N ALA A 69 12.90 3.55 -1.08
CA ALA A 69 13.93 2.70 -0.53
C ALA A 69 14.87 3.49 0.42
N PRO A 70 15.31 2.89 1.53
CA PRO A 70 16.21 3.56 2.48
C PRO A 70 17.60 3.82 1.88
N GLU A 71 18.08 2.91 1.03
CA GLU A 71 19.38 2.99 0.37
C GLU A 71 19.29 2.38 -1.04
N VAL A 72 19.86 3.08 -2.02
CA VAL A 72 19.85 2.69 -3.43
C VAL A 72 21.24 2.91 -4.02
N ASP A 73 21.71 1.94 -4.79
CA ASP A 73 22.92 2.03 -5.61
C ASP A 73 22.57 1.67 -7.05
N ASP A 74 22.70 2.63 -7.97
CA ASP A 74 22.21 2.57 -9.34
C ASP A 74 20.74 2.10 -9.46
N ASN A 75 20.51 0.84 -9.82
CA ASN A 75 19.18 0.23 -9.97
C ASN A 75 18.99 -0.92 -8.96
N LEU A 76 19.68 -0.87 -7.83
CA LEU A 76 19.66 -1.88 -6.78
C LEU A 76 19.24 -1.25 -5.46
N ILE A 77 18.29 -1.88 -4.76
CA ILE A 77 17.97 -1.53 -3.38
C ILE A 77 18.99 -2.23 -2.49
N ILE A 78 19.72 -1.45 -1.69
CA ILE A 78 20.70 -1.98 -0.76
C ILE A 78 19.98 -2.32 0.54
N ALA A 79 20.18 -3.55 1.00
CA ALA A 79 19.67 -4.03 2.27
C ALA A 79 20.79 -4.75 3.01
N GLU A 80 20.90 -4.53 4.32
CA GLU A 80 21.89 -5.25 5.12
C GLU A 80 21.55 -6.73 5.21
N LYS A 81 22.59 -7.59 5.24
CA LYS A 81 22.40 -9.00 5.59
C LYS A 81 21.91 -9.07 7.05
N GLY A 82 20.60 -9.27 7.22
CA GLY A 82 19.96 -9.47 8.53
C GLY A 82 18.80 -8.53 8.86
N GLY A 83 18.52 -7.49 8.07
CA GLY A 83 17.33 -6.66 8.26
C GLY A 83 17.35 -5.32 7.52
N TRP A 84 16.16 -4.78 7.25
CA TRP A 84 15.99 -3.43 6.73
C TRP A 84 16.45 -2.41 7.77
N LYS A 85 17.50 -1.63 7.47
CA LYS A 85 17.87 -0.48 8.33
C LYS A 85 17.07 0.76 7.94
N LYS A 86 16.72 1.52 8.97
CA LYS A 86 15.84 2.70 8.98
C LYS A 86 16.50 3.93 8.38
#